data_AF-A0A2B7YD45-F1
#
_entry.id   AF-A0A2B7YD45-F1
#
_cell.length_a   1.000
_cell.length_b   1.000
_cell.length_c   1.000
_cell.angle_alpha   90.00
_cell.angle_beta   90.00
_cell.angle_gamma   90.00
#
_symmetry.space_group_name_H-M   'P 1'
#
loop_
_entity.id
_entity.type
_entity.pdbx_description
1 polymer ?
#
loop_
_entity_poly.entity_id
_entity_poly.type
_entity_poly.pdbx_seq_one_letter_code
_entity_poly.pdbx_strand_id
1 'polypeptide(L)'
;MAPVLNSTSLLTIFTLVLSATAFEKRADYQRCGGFVVNPKPCPADHVCIDDPRRPGCGMACDIPGICVKKEFCGGIAGIPCPSGKECFDDPTDNCDPKKGGADCAGICI
;
A
#
# COMPACT_ATOMS: atom_id res chain seq x y z
N MET A 1 32.06 11.43 54.20
CA MET A 1 30.92 10.64 54.66
C MET A 1 29.88 10.69 53.56
N ALA A 2 29.75 9.62 52.77
CA ALA A 2 28.84 9.55 51.63
C ALA A 2 27.41 9.23 52.11
N PRO A 3 26.35 9.87 51.59
CA PRO A 3 25.01 9.32 51.69
C PRO A 3 24.76 8.33 50.54
N VAL A 4 24.75 7.06 50.93
CA VAL A 4 23.97 5.91 50.42
C VAL A 4 22.98 6.18 49.27
N LEU A 5 23.19 5.44 48.17
CA LEU A 5 22.23 5.22 47.07
C LEU A 5 20.94 4.60 47.62
N ASN A 6 19.79 5.21 47.32
CA ASN A 6 18.48 4.62 47.59
C ASN A 6 18.04 3.74 46.41
N SER A 7 17.84 2.45 46.70
CA SER A 7 17.72 1.32 45.77
C SER A 7 16.34 1.16 45.10
N THR A 8 15.47 2.17 45.14
CA THR A 8 14.08 2.04 44.66
C THR A 8 13.74 2.90 43.45
N SER A 9 14.68 3.70 42.94
CA SER A 9 14.45 4.60 41.77
C SER A 9 14.94 4.06 40.42
N LEU A 10 15.36 2.78 40.34
CA LEU A 10 15.83 2.18 39.09
C LEU A 10 14.76 1.35 38.34
N LEU A 11 13.63 1.03 38.97
CA LEU A 11 12.61 0.16 38.35
C LEU A 11 11.55 0.90 37.52
N THR A 12 11.47 2.24 37.62
CA THR A 12 10.45 3.03 36.89
C THR A 12 10.96 3.68 35.61
N ILE A 13 12.26 3.57 35.29
CA ILE A 13 12.84 4.21 34.09
C ILE A 13 13.00 3.21 32.92
N PHE A 14 12.83 1.90 33.17
CA PHE A 14 13.07 0.84 32.17
C PHE A 14 11.84 0.43 31.34
N THR A 15 10.76 1.21 31.32
CA THR A 15 9.58 0.95 30.45
C THR A 15 9.41 1.95 29.31
N LEU A 16 10.34 2.90 29.15
CA LEU A 16 10.45 3.65 27.90
C LEU A 16 11.31 2.86 26.91
N VAL A 17 10.82 2.76 25.68
CA VAL A 17 11.51 2.29 24.46
C VAL A 17 11.51 0.77 24.21
N LEU A 18 10.36 0.23 23.76
CA LEU A 18 10.37 -0.69 22.60
C LEU A 18 8.98 -0.87 21.95
N SER A 19 8.28 0.22 21.61
CA SER A 19 7.29 0.11 20.52
C SER A 19 8.08 0.03 19.22
N ALA A 20 8.52 -1.18 18.86
CA ALA A 20 8.99 -1.49 17.52
C ALA A 20 7.86 -1.11 16.56
N THR A 21 8.01 0.03 15.89
CA THR A 21 7.18 0.35 14.74
C THR A 21 7.43 -0.77 13.74
N ALA A 22 6.44 -1.65 13.55
CA ALA A 22 6.44 -2.56 12.43
C ALA A 22 6.53 -1.69 11.17
N PHE A 23 7.72 -1.60 10.60
CA PHE A 23 7.91 -0.97 9.30
C PHE A 23 7.28 -1.93 8.29
N GLU A 24 5.96 -1.80 8.11
CA GLU A 24 5.18 -2.56 7.13
C GLU A 24 5.87 -2.31 5.79
N LYS A 25 6.58 -3.34 5.30
CA LYS A 25 7.35 -3.24 4.06
C LYS A 25 6.33 -3.06 2.94
N ARG A 26 6.07 -1.81 2.54
CA ARG A 26 5.14 -1.48 1.47
C ARG A 26 5.49 -2.34 0.26
N ALA A 27 4.48 -2.99 -0.32
CA ALA A 27 4.69 -3.84 -1.48
C ALA A 27 5.42 -3.05 -2.59
N ASP A 28 6.59 -3.56 -2.97
CA ASP A 28 7.41 -3.02 -4.05
C ASP A 28 6.92 -3.62 -5.36
N TYR A 29 6.50 -2.77 -6.28
CA TYR A 29 5.91 -3.16 -7.56
C TYR A 29 6.84 -2.79 -8.70
N GLN A 30 6.99 -3.67 -9.68
CA GLN A 30 7.73 -3.34 -10.90
C GLN A 30 7.05 -2.17 -11.61
N ARG A 31 7.82 -1.17 -12.03
CA ARG A 31 7.31 -0.07 -12.87
C ARG A 31 6.99 -0.54 -14.29
N CYS A 32 5.97 0.05 -14.88
CA CYS A 32 5.56 -0.17 -16.27
C CYS A 32 4.98 1.10 -16.89
N GLY A 33 4.72 1.06 -18.20
CA GLY A 33 4.16 2.20 -18.92
C GLY A 33 5.13 3.38 -19.06
N GLY A 34 4.57 4.56 -19.31
CA GLY A 34 5.30 5.79 -19.61
C GLY A 34 5.96 5.80 -21.00
N PHE A 35 6.44 6.97 -21.41
CA PHE A 35 7.18 7.27 -22.62
C PHE A 35 8.67 6.96 -22.44
N VAL A 36 8.98 5.71 -22.14
CA VAL A 36 10.36 5.23 -22.02
C VAL A 36 10.88 4.68 -23.34
N VAL A 37 12.18 4.89 -23.62
CA VAL A 37 12.84 4.41 -24.85
C VAL A 37 12.81 2.89 -24.97
N ASN A 38 12.90 2.17 -23.85
CA ASN A 38 12.83 0.72 -23.80
C ASN A 38 11.75 0.27 -22.80
N PRO A 39 10.50 0.08 -23.25
CA PRO A 39 9.40 -0.36 -22.40
C PRO A 39 9.66 -1.75 -21.82
N LYS A 40 9.67 -1.85 -20.49
CA LYS A 40 9.74 -3.15 -19.81
C LYS A 40 8.32 -3.68 -19.59
N PRO A 41 7.91 -4.79 -20.24
CA PRO A 41 6.61 -5.38 -20.00
C PRO A 41 6.52 -5.93 -18.58
N CYS A 42 5.28 -6.04 -18.07
CA CYS A 42 5.04 -6.70 -16.80
C CYS A 42 5.34 -8.20 -16.89
N PRO A 43 5.67 -8.84 -15.75
CA PRO A 43 5.74 -10.30 -15.67
C PRO A 43 4.43 -10.95 -16.11
N ALA A 44 4.47 -12.26 -16.38
CA ALA A 44 3.26 -13.03 -16.66
C ALA A 44 2.20 -12.82 -15.57
N ASP A 45 0.93 -12.79 -15.98
CA ASP A 45 -0.25 -12.62 -15.12
C ASP A 45 -0.33 -11.30 -14.33
N HIS A 46 0.45 -10.29 -14.74
CA HIS A 46 0.35 -8.93 -14.20
C HIS A 46 -0.23 -7.99 -15.24
N VAL A 47 -1.02 -7.03 -14.77
CA VAL A 47 -1.52 -5.91 -15.57
C VAL A 47 -0.75 -4.65 -15.20
N CYS A 48 -0.49 -3.81 -16.20
CA CYS A 48 0.05 -2.47 -15.97
C CYS A 48 -1.10 -1.51 -15.70
N ILE A 49 -1.14 -0.92 -14.49
CA ILE A 49 -2.13 0.09 -14.11
C ILE A 49 -1.45 1.34 -13.56
N ASP A 50 -2.18 2.45 -13.54
CA ASP A 50 -1.79 3.62 -12.76
C ASP A 50 -1.63 3.23 -11.28
N ASP A 51 -0.64 3.78 -10.58
CA ASP A 51 -0.48 3.53 -9.15
C ASP A 51 -1.57 4.32 -8.38
N PRO A 52 -2.63 3.68 -7.85
CA PRO A 52 -3.72 4.41 -7.20
C PRO A 52 -3.29 5.02 -5.86
N ARG A 53 -2.10 4.65 -5.36
CA ARG A 53 -1.48 5.27 -4.19
C ARG A 53 -0.88 6.64 -4.49
N ARG A 54 -0.81 7.03 -5.77
CA ARG A 54 -0.29 8.31 -6.26
C ARG A 54 -1.41 9.06 -6.98
N PRO A 55 -1.99 10.11 -6.38
CA PRO A 55 -3.00 10.91 -7.05
C PRO A 55 -2.39 11.68 -8.23
N GLY A 56 -3.21 11.94 -9.26
CA GLY A 56 -2.80 12.70 -10.45
C GLY A 56 -3.40 12.11 -11.72
N CYS A 57 -2.80 12.45 -12.87
CA CYS A 57 -3.20 11.93 -14.18
C CYS A 57 -2.50 10.62 -14.58
N GLY A 58 -1.64 10.05 -13.71
CA GLY A 58 -1.01 8.75 -13.94
C GLY A 58 -0.20 8.70 -15.23
N MET A 59 -0.27 7.55 -15.91
CA MET A 59 0.38 7.28 -17.19
C MET A 59 -0.05 8.24 -18.30
N ALA A 60 -1.21 8.90 -18.19
CA ALA A 60 -1.62 9.92 -19.16
C ALA A 60 -0.69 11.16 -19.13
N CYS A 61 -0.03 11.44 -18.01
CA CYS A 61 0.99 12.47 -17.87
C CYS A 61 2.40 11.90 -17.73
N ASP A 62 2.64 10.72 -18.29
CA ASP A 62 3.95 10.04 -18.26
C ASP A 62 4.46 9.68 -16.84
N ILE A 63 3.56 9.56 -15.87
CA ILE A 63 3.92 8.99 -14.58
C ILE A 63 3.92 7.47 -14.75
N PRO A 64 5.01 6.75 -14.42
CA PRO A 64 5.05 5.30 -14.59
C PRO A 64 4.00 4.63 -13.72
N GLY A 65 3.32 3.64 -14.30
CA GLY A 65 2.42 2.74 -13.60
C GLY A 65 3.15 1.64 -12.84
N ILE A 66 2.37 0.72 -12.29
CA ILE A 66 2.85 -0.45 -11.53
C ILE A 66 2.28 -1.74 -12.12
N CYS A 67 3.11 -2.78 -12.16
CA CYS A 67 2.72 -4.13 -12.51
C CYS A 67 2.09 -4.80 -11.30
N VAL A 68 0.78 -5.09 -11.38
CA VAL A 68 0.03 -5.71 -10.29
C VAL A 68 -0.58 -7.02 -10.75
N LYS A 69 -0.59 -8.02 -9.87
CA LYS A 69 -1.43 -9.19 -10.04
C LYS A 69 -2.85 -8.81 -9.61
N LYS A 70 -3.84 -9.04 -10.47
CA LYS A 70 -5.23 -8.76 -10.12
C LYS A 70 -5.67 -9.66 -8.98
N GLU A 71 -5.94 -9.03 -7.84
CA GLU A 71 -6.49 -9.67 -6.65
C GLU A 71 -7.67 -8.86 -6.19
N PHE A 72 -8.85 -9.47 -6.25
CA PHE A 72 -10.13 -8.80 -6.01
C PHE A 72 -10.29 -8.41 -4.54
N CYS A 73 -10.87 -7.24 -4.32
CA CYS A 73 -11.39 -6.79 -3.04
C CYS A 73 -12.65 -5.93 -3.21
N GLY A 74 -13.29 -5.56 -2.10
CA GLY A 74 -14.48 -4.73 -2.14
C GLY A 74 -15.70 -5.50 -2.65
N GLY A 75 -16.49 -4.86 -3.52
CA GLY A 75 -17.79 -5.35 -3.92
C GLY A 75 -18.84 -5.28 -2.81
N ILE A 76 -20.06 -5.73 -3.11
CA ILE A 76 -21.18 -5.79 -2.15
C ILE A 76 -20.87 -6.62 -0.91
N ALA A 77 -19.96 -7.59 -1.04
CA ALA A 77 -19.52 -8.45 0.05
C ALA A 77 -18.40 -7.83 0.91
N GLY A 78 -17.85 -6.68 0.51
CA GLY A 78 -16.76 -6.02 1.22
C GLY A 78 -15.53 -6.91 1.39
N ILE A 79 -15.13 -7.63 0.34
CA ILE A 79 -14.05 -8.62 0.42
C ILE A 79 -12.74 -7.93 0.82
N PRO A 80 -12.10 -8.32 1.94
CA PRO A 80 -10.87 -7.70 2.40
C PRO A 80 -9.65 -8.19 1.62
N CYS A 81 -8.60 -7.38 1.59
CA CYS A 81 -7.32 -7.78 1.07
C CYS A 81 -6.53 -8.67 2.05
N PRO A 82 -5.60 -9.50 1.56
CA PRO A 82 -4.62 -10.16 2.42
C PRO A 82 -3.79 -9.15 3.22
N SER A 83 -3.14 -9.64 4.28
CA SER A 83 -2.30 -8.82 5.15
C SER A 83 -1.24 -8.04 4.37
N GLY A 84 -1.06 -6.76 4.74
CA GLY A 84 -0.09 -5.86 4.13
C GLY A 84 -0.54 -5.20 2.82
N LYS A 85 -1.80 -5.36 2.43
CA LYS A 85 -2.40 -4.71 1.25
C LYS A 85 -3.64 -3.91 1.61
N GLU A 86 -3.90 -2.89 0.82
CA GLU A 86 -5.08 -2.04 0.89
C GLU A 86 -5.93 -2.20 -0.38
N CYS A 87 -7.25 -2.07 -0.23
CA CYS A 87 -8.17 -2.19 -1.34
C CYS A 87 -8.32 -0.83 -2.04
N PHE A 88 -7.92 -0.77 -3.31
CA PHE A 88 -8.13 0.39 -4.17
C PHE A 88 -9.15 0.07 -5.26
N ASP A 89 -9.85 1.09 -5.73
CA ASP A 89 -10.73 1.00 -6.91
C ASP A 89 -9.95 0.43 -8.11
N ASP A 90 -10.50 -0.54 -8.87
CA ASP A 90 -9.81 -1.08 -10.05
C ASP A 90 -9.85 -0.04 -11.18
N PRO A 91 -8.73 0.62 -11.54
CA PRO A 91 -8.73 1.67 -12.56
C PRO A 91 -9.00 1.14 -13.98
N THR A 92 -9.13 -0.18 -14.14
CA THR A 92 -9.44 -0.83 -15.42
C THR A 92 -10.92 -1.16 -15.59
N ASP A 93 -11.75 -0.92 -14.56
CA ASP A 93 -13.19 -1.05 -14.67
C ASP A 93 -13.87 0.31 -14.97
N ASN A 94 -15.20 0.29 -15.09
CA ASN A 94 -16.02 1.48 -15.31
C ASN A 94 -16.88 1.84 -14.10
N CYS A 95 -16.61 1.24 -12.95
CA CYS A 95 -17.33 1.41 -11.71
C CYS A 95 -16.65 2.51 -10.89
N ASP A 96 -17.33 3.63 -10.68
CA ASP A 96 -16.78 4.74 -9.88
C ASP A 96 -17.49 4.79 -8.52
N PRO A 97 -16.81 4.43 -7.41
CA PRO A 97 -17.43 4.43 -6.09
C PRO A 97 -17.87 5.82 -5.64
N LYS A 98 -17.29 6.90 -6.18
CA LYS A 98 -17.68 8.29 -5.87
C LYS A 98 -18.93 8.73 -6.62
N LYS A 99 -19.40 7.97 -7.61
CA LYS A 99 -20.60 8.26 -8.41
C LYS A 99 -21.77 7.30 -8.10
N GLY A 100 -21.73 6.64 -6.94
CA GLY A 100 -22.81 5.79 -6.45
C GLY A 100 -22.54 4.29 -6.49
N GLY A 101 -21.31 3.86 -6.79
CA GLY A 101 -20.91 2.45 -6.76
C GLY A 101 -20.34 2.00 -5.41
N ALA A 102 -21.17 1.91 -4.36
CA ALA A 102 -20.71 1.38 -3.07
C ALA A 102 -20.20 -0.07 -3.15
N ASP A 103 -20.58 -0.77 -4.23
CA ASP A 103 -20.29 -2.18 -4.49
C ASP A 103 -19.23 -2.39 -5.60
N CYS A 104 -18.38 -1.39 -5.86
CA CYS A 104 -17.36 -1.51 -6.90
C CYS A 104 -16.29 -2.56 -6.57
N ALA A 105 -15.81 -3.23 -7.63
CA ALA A 105 -14.70 -4.15 -7.54
C ALA A 105 -13.41 -3.35 -7.31
N GLY A 106 -12.58 -3.82 -6.40
CA GLY A 106 -11.27 -3.26 -6.15
C GLY A 106 -10.14 -4.23 -6.46
N ILE A 107 -8.93 -3.70 -6.40
CA ILE A 107 -7.68 -4.43 -6.50
C ILE A 107 -6.82 -4.24 -5.24
N CYS A 108 -6.26 -5.33 -4.73
CA CYS A 108 -5.37 -5.30 -3.58
C CYS A 108 -3.95 -4.88 -3.94
N ILE A 109 -3.47 -3.80 -3.32
CA ILE A 109 -2.13 -3.21 -3.54
C ILE A 109 -1.38 -2.99 -2.23
#